data_AF-A0A9E3X4T5-F1
#
_entry.id   AF-A0A9E3X4T5-F1
#
_cell.length_a   1.000
_cell.length_b   1.000
_cell.length_c   1.000
_cell.angle_alpha   90.00
_cell.angle_beta   90.00
_cell.angle_gamma   90.00
#
_symmetry.space_group_name_H-M   'P 1'
#
loop_
_entity.id
_entity.type
_entity.pdbx_description
1 polymer ?
#
loop_
_entity_poly.entity_id
_entity_poly.type
_entity_poly.pdbx_seq_one_letter_code
_entity_poly.pdbx_strand_id
1 'polypeptide(L)'
;MTTSVNGTKLQNGTALQTGELVQEMYGGELYEYYPLGEHIVRAPGVCGGRPTFKYTRLEPSMILAQMSLGRTAEELVKAYQPSNVTIEGVYEAIRLANNAFMTLHDAHIFYRPDHDDEYDEAAAEETEVALT
;
A
#
# COMPACT_ATOMS: atom_id res chain seq x y z
N MET A 1 1.67 12.05 26.73
CA MET A 1 3.10 11.70 26.53
C MET A 1 3.13 10.70 25.40
N THR A 2 3.45 11.16 24.19
CA THR A 2 3.47 10.32 22.99
C THR A 2 4.90 9.84 22.83
N THR A 3 5.17 8.60 23.20
CA THR A 3 6.51 8.02 23.05
C THR A 3 6.62 7.49 21.62
N SER A 4 7.15 8.32 20.71
CA SER A 4 7.61 7.86 19.40
C SER A 4 8.98 7.21 19.61
N VAL A 5 9.07 5.91 19.37
CA VAL A 5 10.33 5.16 19.42
C VAL A 5 10.82 5.05 17.98
N ASN A 6 11.86 5.81 17.65
CA ASN A 6 12.46 5.91 16.32
C ASN A 6 12.98 4.57 15.79
N GLY A 7 12.73 4.30 14.51
CA GLY A 7 13.85 4.08 13.58
C GLY A 7 13.57 3.20 12.38
N THR A 8 13.67 3.74 11.15
CA THR A 8 14.43 3.09 10.06
C THR A 8 14.75 4.04 8.89
N LYS A 9 15.97 3.92 8.35
CA LYS A 9 16.36 4.39 7.00
C LYS A 9 15.71 3.49 5.94
N LEU A 10 15.44 4.02 4.74
CA LEU A 10 15.14 3.22 3.56
C LEU A 10 16.19 3.44 2.46
N GLN A 11 16.73 2.34 1.95
CA GLN A 11 17.50 2.24 0.71
C GLN A 11 16.70 1.39 -0.29
N ASN A 12 16.80 1.77 -1.56
CA ASN A 12 16.44 1.02 -2.77
C ASN A 12 14.94 0.87 -3.05
N GLY A 13 14.48 1.63 -4.05
CA GLY A 13 13.09 1.75 -4.46
C GLY A 13 12.40 0.42 -4.73
N THR A 14 11.47 0.05 -3.86
CA THR A 14 10.21 -0.69 -4.11
C THR A 14 9.43 -0.68 -2.78
N ALA A 15 8.11 -0.54 -2.86
CA ALA A 15 7.08 -0.57 -1.79
C ALA A 15 6.72 0.76 -1.09
N LEU A 16 5.43 1.08 -1.20
CA LEU A 16 4.69 2.11 -0.46
C LEU A 16 5.03 2.04 1.03
N GLN A 17 5.38 3.18 1.62
CA GLN A 17 5.65 3.34 3.05
C GLN A 17 4.43 2.86 3.86
N THR A 18 4.37 1.58 4.23
CA THR A 18 3.47 1.11 5.27
C THR A 18 4.00 1.70 6.55
N GLY A 19 3.37 2.79 7.03
CA GLY A 19 3.79 3.45 8.26
C GLY A 19 3.82 2.48 9.44
N GLU A 20 4.46 2.88 10.54
CA GLU A 20 4.48 2.10 11.77
C GLU A 20 3.06 1.78 12.26
N LEU A 21 2.92 0.68 13.02
CA LEU A 21 1.64 0.32 13.64
C LEU A 21 1.22 1.44 14.59
N VAL A 22 0.08 2.08 14.32
CA VAL A 22 -0.53 3.06 15.20
C VAL A 22 -1.53 2.36 16.10
N GLN A 23 -1.49 2.70 17.38
CA GLN A 23 -2.42 2.22 18.40
C GLN A 23 -3.07 3.43 19.07
N GLU A 24 -4.40 3.52 19.04
CA GLU A 24 -5.14 4.59 19.69
C GLU A 24 -6.49 4.09 20.23
N MET A 25 -7.06 4.77 21.22
CA MET A 25 -8.39 4.46 21.73
C MET A 25 -9.45 5.13 20.86
N TYR A 26 -10.37 4.36 20.30
CA TYR A 26 -11.49 4.87 19.50
C TYR A 26 -12.79 4.15 19.90
N GLY A 27 -13.83 4.92 20.24
CA GLY A 27 -15.12 4.35 20.65
C GLY A 27 -15.07 3.49 21.92
N GLY A 28 -14.03 3.65 22.75
CA GLY A 28 -13.82 2.86 23.97
C GLY A 28 -13.00 1.58 23.76
N GLU A 29 -12.63 1.26 22.52
CA GLU A 29 -11.87 0.07 22.15
C GLU A 29 -10.47 0.45 21.63
N LEU A 30 -9.51 -0.47 21.75
CA LEU A 30 -8.19 -0.32 21.13
C LEU A 30 -8.33 -0.44 19.61
N TYR A 31 -7.89 0.58 18.89
CA TYR A 31 -7.87 0.61 17.43
C TYR A 31 -6.43 0.57 16.92
N GLU A 32 -6.10 -0.52 16.21
CA GLU A 32 -4.78 -0.78 15.67
C GLU A 32 -4.81 -0.73 14.14
N TYR A 33 -3.93 0.07 13.54
CA TYR A 33 -3.88 0.22 12.09
C TYR A 33 -2.51 0.65 11.57
N TYR A 34 -2.26 0.32 10.30
CA TYR A 34 -1.16 0.88 9.52
C TYR A 34 -1.72 1.99 8.62
N PRO A 35 -1.24 3.24 8.73
CA PRO A 35 -1.70 4.31 7.85
C PRO A 35 -1.24 4.06 6.41
N LEU A 36 -2.16 4.22 5.47
CA LEU A 36 -1.86 4.28 4.02
C LEU A 36 -1.97 5.72 3.50
N GLY A 37 -2.64 6.57 4.28
CA GLY A 37 -2.80 8.00 4.13
C GLY A 37 -3.46 8.57 5.38
N GLU A 38 -4.02 9.77 5.29
CA GLU A 38 -4.69 10.45 6.40
C GLU A 38 -6.07 9.84 6.70
N HIS A 39 -6.77 9.41 5.64
CA HIS A 39 -8.14 8.91 5.70
C HIS A 39 -8.24 7.42 5.39
N ILE A 40 -7.25 6.82 4.74
CA ILE A 40 -7.24 5.40 4.40
C ILE A 40 -6.18 4.67 5.23
N VAL A 41 -6.60 3.57 5.85
CA VAL A 41 -5.74 2.76 6.72
C VAL A 41 -5.92 1.28 6.44
N ARG A 42 -4.97 0.48 6.89
CA ARG A 42 -5.08 -0.98 6.96
C ARG A 42 -5.12 -1.41 8.41
N ALA A 43 -6.30 -1.77 8.90
CA ALA A 43 -6.48 -2.26 10.27
C ALA A 43 -6.60 -3.80 10.28
N PRO A 44 -5.64 -4.56 10.83
CA PRO A 44 -5.67 -6.03 10.79
C PRO A 44 -6.95 -6.65 11.35
N GLY A 45 -7.52 -6.06 12.40
CA GLY A 45 -8.79 -6.49 13.01
C GLY A 45 -10.05 -6.10 12.24
N VAL A 46 -9.95 -5.33 11.15
CA VAL A 46 -11.09 -4.80 10.38
C VAL A 46 -11.05 -5.32 8.95
N CYS A 47 -12.20 -5.81 8.46
CA CYS A 47 -12.35 -6.31 7.08
C CYS A 47 -11.23 -7.29 6.64
N GLY A 48 -10.71 -8.12 7.56
CA GLY A 48 -9.63 -9.07 7.27
C GLY A 48 -8.29 -8.40 6.93
N GLY A 49 -8.05 -7.17 7.39
CA GLY A 49 -6.84 -6.42 7.10
C GLY A 49 -6.79 -5.85 5.69
N ARG A 50 -7.94 -5.68 5.01
CA ARG A 50 -8.04 -4.90 3.77
C ARG A 50 -8.06 -3.40 4.09
N PRO A 51 -7.66 -2.53 3.14
CA PRO A 51 -7.78 -1.08 3.33
C PRO A 51 -9.22 -0.65 3.60
N THR A 52 -9.39 0.24 4.57
CA THR A 52 -10.68 0.88 4.88
C THR A 52 -10.51 2.39 5.02
N PHE A 53 -11.60 3.13 4.91
CA PHE A 53 -11.62 4.48 5.48
C PHE A 53 -11.44 4.37 7.00
N LYS A 54 -10.57 5.22 7.56
CA LYS A 54 -10.22 5.24 8.98
C LYS A 54 -11.48 5.26 9.84
N TYR A 55 -11.53 4.40 10.85
CA TYR A 55 -12.69 4.24 11.74
C TYR A 55 -13.97 3.68 11.10
N THR A 56 -13.86 3.09 9.90
CA THR A 56 -15.01 2.48 9.21
C THR A 56 -14.71 1.03 8.82
N ARG A 57 -15.77 0.31 8.43
CA ARG A 57 -15.66 -0.97 7.69
C ARG A 57 -15.89 -0.78 6.18
N LEU A 58 -15.84 0.44 5.68
CA LEU A 58 -16.04 0.73 4.27
C LEU A 58 -14.70 0.64 3.53
N GLU A 59 -14.65 -0.21 2.51
CA GLU A 59 -13.46 -0.38 1.68
C GLU A 59 -13.42 0.69 0.57
N PRO A 60 -12.25 1.27 0.26
CA PRO A 60 -12.09 2.19 -0.88
C PRO A 60 -12.56 1.60 -2.21
N SER A 61 -12.41 0.29 -2.39
CA SER A 61 -12.86 -0.43 -3.59
C SER A 61 -14.36 -0.25 -3.86
N MET A 62 -15.20 -0.20 -2.81
CA MET A 62 -16.64 0.04 -2.98
C MET A 62 -16.92 1.45 -3.50
N ILE A 63 -16.24 2.46 -2.96
CA ILE A 63 -16.37 3.85 -3.39
C ILE A 63 -15.89 4.01 -4.83
N LEU A 64 -14.70 3.49 -5.15
CA LEU A 64 -14.13 3.56 -6.49
C LEU A 64 -15.01 2.84 -7.53
N ALA A 65 -15.61 1.70 -7.16
CA ALA A 65 -16.56 0.99 -8.02
C ALA A 65 -17.86 1.78 -8.26
N GLN A 66 -18.32 2.59 -7.31
CA GLN A 66 -19.46 3.47 -7.55
C GLN A 66 -19.08 4.67 -8.43
N MET A 67 -17.88 5.21 -8.25
CA MET A 67 -17.37 6.29 -9.10
C MET A 67 -17.17 5.85 -10.55
N SER A 68 -16.75 4.60 -10.79
CA SER A 68 -16.66 4.07 -12.16
C SER A 68 -18.03 3.94 -12.85
N LEU A 69 -19.13 3.94 -12.09
CA LEU A 69 -20.50 4.03 -12.59
C LEU A 69 -20.99 5.48 -12.79
N GLY A 70 -20.09 6.46 -12.66
CA GLY A 70 -20.38 7.88 -12.89
C GLY A 70 -20.89 8.65 -11.66
N ARG A 71 -20.86 8.06 -10.46
CA ARG A 71 -21.23 8.78 -9.23
C ARG A 71 -20.15 9.76 -8.80
N THR A 72 -20.58 10.93 -8.33
CA THR A 72 -19.70 11.98 -7.80
C THR A 72 -19.28 11.71 -6.36
N ALA A 73 -18.21 12.34 -5.89
CA ALA A 73 -17.75 12.23 -4.50
C ALA A 73 -18.82 12.75 -3.52
N GLU A 74 -19.51 13.84 -3.89
CA GLU A 74 -20.56 14.47 -3.11
C GLU A 74 -21.77 13.55 -2.92
N GLU A 75 -22.20 12.87 -3.98
CA GLU A 75 -23.27 11.87 -3.90
C GLU A 75 -22.90 10.70 -3.01
N LEU A 76 -21.63 10.25 -3.07
CA LEU A 76 -21.15 9.12 -2.28
C LEU A 76 -21.02 9.48 -0.81
N VAL A 77 -20.42 10.62 -0.46
CA VAL A 77 -20.35 11.09 0.93
C VAL A 77 -21.75 11.24 1.51
N LYS A 78 -22.70 11.75 0.73
CA LYS A 78 -24.11 11.82 1.15
C LYS A 78 -24.73 10.43 1.35
N ALA A 79 -24.48 9.49 0.46
CA ALA A 79 -25.03 8.13 0.55
C ALA A 79 -24.45 7.31 1.71
N TYR A 80 -23.20 7.58 2.09
CA TYR A 80 -22.48 6.90 3.17
C TYR A 80 -22.31 7.77 4.41
N GLN A 81 -23.20 8.77 4.62
CA GLN A 81 -23.13 9.70 5.75
C GLN A 81 -22.92 9.02 7.13
N PRO A 82 -23.55 7.87 7.44
CA PRO A 82 -23.32 7.20 8.74
C PRO A 82 -21.88 6.71 8.96
N SER A 83 -21.09 6.56 7.89
CA SER A 83 -19.72 6.06 7.96
C SER A 83 -18.66 7.17 8.10
N ASN A 84 -19.05 8.44 8.25
CA ASN A 84 -18.11 9.58 8.38
C ASN A 84 -17.05 9.67 7.26
N VAL A 85 -17.35 9.14 6.08
CA VAL A 85 -16.50 9.27 4.91
C VAL A 85 -16.54 10.74 4.48
N THR A 86 -15.37 11.32 4.22
CA THR A 86 -15.26 12.71 3.77
C THR A 86 -14.88 12.78 2.30
N ILE A 87 -15.09 13.95 1.69
CA ILE A 87 -14.72 14.20 0.29
C ILE A 87 -13.21 14.02 0.09
N GLU A 88 -12.42 14.49 1.06
CA GLU A 88 -10.97 14.36 1.09
C GLU A 88 -10.55 12.88 1.15
N GLY A 89 -11.25 12.08 1.95
CA GLY A 89 -11.03 10.64 1.98
C GLY A 89 -11.30 9.96 0.64
N VAL A 90 -12.38 10.36 -0.06
CA VAL A 90 -12.68 9.82 -1.40
C VAL A 90 -11.57 10.17 -2.39
N TYR A 91 -11.10 11.42 -2.40
CA TYR A 91 -10.00 11.82 -3.28
C TYR A 91 -8.67 11.17 -2.88
N GLU A 92 -8.43 10.92 -1.59
CA GLU A 92 -7.27 10.14 -1.15
C GLU A 92 -7.32 8.71 -1.69
N ALA A 93 -8.49 8.05 -1.64
CA ALA A 93 -8.68 6.73 -2.22
C ALA A 93 -8.36 6.71 -3.72
N ILE A 94 -8.81 7.72 -4.48
CA ILE A 94 -8.50 7.85 -5.92
C ILE A 94 -6.99 8.00 -6.13
N ARG A 95 -6.33 8.88 -5.37
CA ARG A 95 -4.88 9.10 -5.46
C ARG A 95 -4.10 7.82 -5.16
N LEU A 96 -4.46 7.11 -4.09
CA LEU A 96 -3.82 5.85 -3.72
C LEU A 96 -4.03 4.77 -4.78
N ALA A 97 -5.24 4.67 -5.34
CA ALA A 97 -5.54 3.72 -6.41
C ALA A 97 -4.73 4.03 -7.69
N ASN A 98 -4.65 5.30 -8.09
CA ASN A 98 -3.83 5.71 -9.23
C ASN A 98 -2.35 5.36 -9.02
N ASN A 99 -1.80 5.69 -7.84
CA ASN A 99 -0.41 5.37 -7.51
C ASN A 99 -0.16 3.86 -7.55
N ALA A 100 -1.06 3.05 -7.00
CA ALA A 100 -0.95 1.60 -7.03
C ALA A 100 -0.99 1.06 -8.47
N PHE A 101 -1.90 1.59 -9.30
CA PHE A 101 -2.03 1.20 -10.71
C PHE A 101 -0.74 1.47 -11.50
N MET A 102 -0.17 2.68 -11.36
CA MET A 102 1.09 3.05 -12.02
C MET A 102 2.28 2.24 -11.49
N THR A 103 2.35 2.00 -10.18
CA THR A 103 3.45 1.24 -9.56
C THR A 103 3.45 -0.22 -10.05
N LEU A 104 2.27 -0.84 -10.17
CA LEU A 104 2.14 -2.20 -10.69
C LEU A 104 2.52 -2.29 -12.17
N HIS A 105 2.18 -1.25 -12.96
CA HIS A 105 2.59 -1.16 -14.36
C HIS A 105 4.13 -1.07 -14.49
N ASP A 106 4.77 -0.22 -13.68
CA ASP A 106 6.22 -0.04 -13.72
C ASP A 106 6.97 -1.31 -13.26
N ALA A 107 6.45 -2.00 -12.24
CA ALA A 107 7.00 -3.28 -11.79
C ALA A 107 6.96 -4.36 -12.89
N HIS A 108 6.01 -4.27 -13.83
CA HIS A 108 5.90 -5.20 -14.96
C HIS A 108 6.90 -4.89 -16.08
N ILE A 109 7.42 -3.67 -16.20
CA ILE A 109 8.44 -3.31 -17.22
C ILE A 109 9.83 -3.89 -16.87
N PHE A 110 10.09 -4.21 -15.61
CA PHE A 110 11.38 -4.75 -15.16
C PHE A 110 11.47 -6.29 -15.10
N TYR A 111 10.39 -7.02 -15.34
CA TYR A 111 10.43 -8.47 -15.52
C TYR A 111 10.16 -8.80 -16.99
N ARG A 112 11.24 -8.83 -17.79
CA ARG A 112 11.22 -9.40 -19.16
C ARG A 112 11.50 -10.91 -19.04
N PRO A 113 10.54 -11.78 -19.34
CA PRO A 113 10.76 -13.23 -19.34
C PRO A 113 11.63 -13.71 -20.52
N ASP A 114 11.85 -12.83 -21.50
CA ASP A 114 12.42 -13.16 -22.81
C ASP A 114 13.94 -12.89 -22.90
N HIS A 115 14.62 -12.69 -21.77
CA HIS A 115 16.07 -12.91 -21.74
C HIS A 115 16.29 -14.39 -21.48
N ASP A 116 16.35 -15.12 -22.58
CA ASP A 116 16.99 -16.42 -22.65
C ASP A 116 18.45 -16.19 -22.21
N ASP A 117 18.71 -16.40 -20.92
CA ASP A 117 20.05 -16.42 -20.36
C ASP A 117 20.79 -17.60 -20.99
N GLU A 118 21.39 -17.32 -22.14
CA GLU A 118 22.52 -18.06 -22.71
C GLU A 118 23.58 -18.13 -21.61
N TYR A 119 23.69 -19.30 -20.97
CA TYR A 119 24.70 -19.57 -19.96
C TYR A 119 26.09 -19.35 -20.57
N ASP A 120 26.76 -18.26 -20.18
CA ASP A 120 28.18 -18.03 -20.47
C ASP A 120 29.02 -19.05 -19.69
N GLU A 121 29.24 -20.22 -20.29
CA GLU A 121 30.09 -21.30 -19.79
C GLU A 121 31.58 -20.98 -20.01
N ALA A 122 32.04 -19.80 -19.59
CA ALA A 122 33.41 -19.34 -19.81
C ALA A 122 34.01 -18.66 -18.57
N ALA A 123 34.12 -19.39 -17.45
CA ALA A 123 34.99 -18.96 -16.33
C ALA A 123 35.48 -20.11 -15.44
N ALA A 124 35.77 -21.29 -16.01
CA ALA A 124 36.31 -22.42 -15.26
C ALA A 124 37.56 -23.02 -15.93
N GLU A 125 38.63 -22.23 -16.00
CA GLU A 125 40.04 -22.59 -16.19
C GLU A 125 40.77 -21.24 -16.03
N GLU A 126 41.62 -20.94 -15.06
CA GLU A 126 42.84 -21.62 -14.63
C GLU A 126 43.21 -21.12 -13.22
N THR A 127 43.41 -21.98 -12.23
CA THR A 127 44.42 -21.75 -11.18
C THR A 127 44.81 -23.08 -10.52
N GLU A 128 45.52 -23.91 -11.27
CA GLU A 128 46.39 -24.92 -10.67
C GLU A 128 47.82 -24.52 -11.04
N VAL A 129 48.65 -24.25 -10.03
CA VAL A 129 50.10 -24.45 -9.90
C VAL A 129 50.67 -23.40 -8.94
N ALA A 130 50.75 -23.77 -7.66
CA ALA A 130 51.72 -23.21 -6.72
C ALA A 130 52.02 -24.25 -5.63
N LEU A 131 52.78 -25.28 -6.00
CA LEU A 131 53.56 -26.07 -5.05
C LEU A 131 54.78 -26.65 -5.77
N THR A 132 55.88 -25.92 -5.69
CA THR A 132 57.25 -26.48 -5.72
C THR A 132 58.13 -25.58 -4.87
#